data_AF-A0A812J712-F1
#
_entry.id   AF-A0A812J712-F1
#
_cell.length_a   1.000
_cell.length_b   1.000
_cell.length_c   1.000
_cell.angle_alpha   90.00
_cell.angle_beta   90.00
_cell.angle_gamma   90.00
#
_symmetry.space_group_name_H-M   'P 1'
#
loop_
_entity.id
_entity.type
_entity.pdbx_description
1 polymer ?
#
loop_
_entity_poly.entity_id
_entity_poly.type
_entity_poly.pdbx_seq_one_letter_code
_entity_poly.pdbx_strand_id
1 'polypeptide(L)'
;MPIAERGILSLQVVGSDSGNVELLILKWGDLAFLAVPLRVCRQGVILALPKEAIPEDTLEDAMDGPGDGLVGPHLRTTVNSQALDDEEGHVVELLLVEFAMPVRLQLDRKTPRTRRQYLGFVGDNTVLPDFVELNDVVSSWVEGGEARLEEYFTAAEEAPPAPPGDQNIAILTQLQELQASMDRRFQELESRVERRGPSPQEPARAPPTGPLKKGGDDELNGPGSRDRSRALLESVREQAGPPPARLADEPGRGAETARQGAHLRKLVEDVDPETSSVDDLMKLALLKMVQGTKSKKGRRLPGLPNFEDSSDSEKGEGEQSWSSTSKGGRGIEAVERLNQAMKTYPDAYSERMEARMAKAVECAELLPTVPMLFAKSCPVGKSRTAGYCLQGFANVHRLLLENKPRQARLQVLRMMGALEQFLIDENWLVASRLTGMEEPPWGHWATQDLGALRRQYVYSRLAESTWIGALINELKEEEWLTKKKFSTAAPKPKAKGGGRDATETENTGS
;
A
#
# COMPACT_ATOMS: atom_id res chain seq x y z
N MET A 1 27.00 -3.96 16.97
CA MET A 1 25.54 -4.08 17.19
C MET A 1 24.95 -4.15 15.82
N PRO A 2 24.14 -5.18 15.52
CA PRO A 2 23.62 -5.38 14.18
C PRO A 2 22.91 -4.13 13.68
N ILE A 3 23.07 -3.86 12.39
CA ILE A 3 22.50 -2.66 11.78
C ILE A 3 20.97 -2.80 11.75
N ALA A 4 20.26 -1.77 12.23
CA ALA A 4 18.81 -1.71 12.13
C ALA A 4 18.38 -1.55 10.66
N GLU A 5 17.14 -1.91 10.30
CA GLU A 5 16.63 -1.77 8.92
C GLU A 5 16.78 -0.35 8.37
N ARG A 6 16.40 0.65 9.17
CA ARG A 6 16.59 2.07 8.83
C ARG A 6 18.07 2.44 8.68
N GLY A 7 18.95 1.74 9.38
CA GLY A 7 20.40 1.90 9.27
C GLY A 7 20.93 1.40 7.93
N ILE A 8 20.45 0.26 7.42
CA ILE A 8 20.80 -0.22 6.08
C ILE A 8 20.35 0.76 5.00
N LEU A 9 19.10 1.24 5.11
CA LEU A 9 18.54 2.17 4.13
C LEU A 9 19.20 3.54 4.10
N SER A 10 20.05 3.85 5.09
CA SER A 10 20.79 5.11 5.21
C SER A 10 22.32 4.91 5.09
N LEU A 11 22.78 3.74 4.64
CA LEU A 11 24.19 3.49 4.39
C LEU A 11 24.70 4.42 3.28
N GLN A 12 25.88 5.01 3.50
CA GLN A 12 26.59 5.68 2.44
C GLN A 12 27.30 4.63 1.59
N VAL A 13 26.79 4.43 0.39
CA VAL A 13 27.30 3.42 -0.56
C VAL A 13 28.26 4.04 -1.55
N VAL A 14 28.99 3.17 -2.26
CA VAL A 14 29.79 3.55 -3.42
C VAL A 14 28.93 4.33 -4.42
N GLY A 15 29.43 5.48 -4.88
CA GLY A 15 28.71 6.37 -5.80
C GLY A 15 27.69 7.32 -5.14
N SER A 16 27.63 7.37 -3.80
CA SER A 16 26.82 8.39 -3.12
C SER A 16 27.42 9.80 -3.27
N ASP A 17 26.56 10.82 -3.37
CA ASP A 17 26.95 12.24 -3.56
C ASP A 17 27.91 12.77 -2.49
N SER A 18 27.96 12.12 -1.33
CA SER A 18 28.80 12.52 -0.20
C SER A 18 30.28 12.18 -0.38
N GLY A 19 30.63 11.32 -1.35
CA GLY A 19 32.00 10.84 -1.59
C GLY A 19 32.56 9.92 -0.51
N ASN A 20 31.88 9.77 0.63
CA ASN A 20 32.28 8.89 1.73
C ASN A 20 31.51 7.57 1.64
N VAL A 21 32.22 6.45 1.80
CA VAL A 21 31.63 5.11 1.80
C VAL A 21 31.72 4.52 3.21
N GLU A 22 30.59 4.07 3.76
CA GLU A 22 30.55 3.43 5.07
C GLU A 22 31.04 1.98 4.95
N LEU A 23 32.24 1.68 5.46
CA LEU A 23 32.75 0.31 5.50
C LEU A 23 31.98 -0.53 6.53
N LEU A 24 31.68 -1.78 6.16
CA LEU A 24 30.92 -2.72 6.96
C LEU A 24 31.74 -3.96 7.31
N ILE A 25 31.26 -4.71 8.29
CA ILE A 25 31.77 -6.03 8.65
C ILE A 25 30.60 -6.99 8.57
N LEU A 26 30.69 -7.93 7.63
CA LEU A 26 29.74 -9.03 7.48
C LEU A 26 30.21 -10.21 8.34
N LYS A 27 29.32 -10.75 9.17
CA LYS A 27 29.57 -11.99 9.90
C LYS A 27 28.93 -13.15 9.16
N TRP A 28 29.74 -14.10 8.71
CA TRP A 28 29.27 -15.26 7.98
C TRP A 28 29.89 -16.52 8.58
N GLY A 29 29.03 -17.38 9.14
CA GLY A 29 29.48 -18.48 10.00
C GLY A 29 30.31 -17.98 11.19
N ASP A 30 31.48 -18.57 11.39
CA ASP A 30 32.43 -18.21 12.45
C ASP A 30 33.40 -17.10 12.05
N LEU A 31 33.35 -16.65 10.79
CA LEU A 31 34.26 -15.66 10.24
C LEU A 31 33.58 -14.29 10.08
N ALA A 32 34.43 -13.26 10.00
CA ALA A 32 34.00 -11.91 9.73
C ALA A 32 34.81 -11.36 8.54
N PHE A 33 34.12 -10.65 7.65
CA PHE A 33 34.69 -10.15 6.40
C PHE A 33 34.46 -8.66 6.30
N LEU A 34 35.45 -7.95 5.74
CA LEU A 34 35.26 -6.57 5.34
C LEU A 34 34.27 -6.52 4.18
N ALA A 35 33.28 -5.65 4.26
CA ALA A 35 32.26 -5.50 3.24
C ALA A 35 32.14 -4.04 2.83
N VAL A 36 32.07 -3.78 1.53
CA VAL A 36 31.85 -2.45 0.96
C VAL A 36 30.43 -2.40 0.38
N PRO A 37 29.55 -1.54 0.90
CA PRO A 37 28.20 -1.44 0.37
C PRO A 37 28.19 -0.67 -0.94
N LEU A 38 27.67 -1.32 -1.99
CA LEU A 38 27.71 -0.80 -3.36
C LEU A 38 26.39 -0.12 -3.72
N ARG A 39 25.27 -0.76 -3.40
CA ARG A 39 23.91 -0.26 -3.65
C ARG A 39 22.96 -0.77 -2.57
N VAL A 40 22.01 0.08 -2.19
CA VAL A 40 20.89 -0.33 -1.33
C VAL A 40 19.68 -0.62 -2.21
N CYS A 41 19.13 -1.82 -2.12
CA CYS A 41 17.95 -2.26 -2.83
C CYS A 41 16.72 -2.23 -1.90
N ARG A 42 15.50 -2.26 -2.47
CA ARG A 42 14.27 -2.36 -1.64
C ARG A 42 14.18 -3.67 -0.87
N GLN A 43 14.74 -4.74 -1.43
CA GLN A 43 14.70 -6.08 -0.86
C GLN A 43 15.99 -6.44 -0.12
N GLY A 44 16.99 -5.57 -0.11
CA GLY A 44 18.34 -5.99 0.27
C GLY A 44 19.43 -4.95 0.10
N VAL A 45 20.67 -5.43 0.00
CA VAL A 45 21.86 -4.62 -0.23
C VAL A 45 22.86 -5.40 -1.07
N ILE A 46 23.50 -4.73 -2.02
CA ILE A 46 24.61 -5.30 -2.80
C ILE A 46 25.91 -4.94 -2.09
N LEU A 47 26.70 -5.97 -1.74
CA LEU A 47 27.97 -5.82 -1.05
C LEU A 47 29.10 -6.38 -1.92
N ALA A 48 30.25 -5.69 -1.93
CA ALA A 48 31.51 -6.26 -2.37
C ALA A 48 32.21 -6.90 -1.16
N LEU A 49 32.64 -8.14 -1.32
CA LEU A 49 33.28 -8.98 -0.33
C LEU A 49 34.62 -9.52 -0.88
N PRO A 50 35.54 -9.98 -0.01
CA PRO A 50 36.66 -10.81 -0.42
C PRO A 50 36.15 -12.04 -1.19
N LYS A 51 36.91 -12.50 -2.20
CA LYS A 51 36.53 -13.65 -3.06
C LYS A 51 36.08 -14.89 -2.28
N GLU A 52 36.76 -15.18 -1.18
CA GLU A 52 36.55 -16.39 -0.35
C GLU A 52 35.57 -16.17 0.81
N ALA A 53 34.78 -15.08 0.80
CA ALA A 53 33.91 -14.73 1.92
C ALA A 53 32.73 -15.70 2.12
N ILE A 54 32.19 -16.24 1.03
CA ILE A 54 31.07 -17.19 1.05
C ILE A 54 31.52 -18.46 0.34
N PRO A 55 31.31 -19.65 0.94
CA PRO A 55 31.62 -20.92 0.30
C PRO A 55 30.88 -21.09 -1.04
N GLU A 56 31.53 -21.72 -2.00
CA GLU A 56 30.98 -21.93 -3.35
C GLU A 56 29.67 -22.73 -3.32
N ASP A 57 29.60 -23.79 -2.52
CA ASP A 57 28.36 -24.57 -2.30
C ASP A 57 27.17 -23.69 -1.89
N THR A 58 27.40 -22.67 -1.04
CA THR A 58 26.33 -21.75 -0.59
C THR A 58 25.91 -20.76 -1.68
N LEU A 59 26.84 -20.39 -2.57
CA LEU A 59 26.55 -19.51 -3.70
C LEU A 59 25.79 -20.25 -4.80
N GLU A 60 26.11 -21.52 -5.03
CA GLU A 60 25.39 -22.41 -5.97
C GLU A 60 23.97 -22.72 -5.45
N ASP A 61 23.84 -23.12 -4.18
CA ASP A 61 22.53 -23.35 -3.53
C ASP A 61 21.63 -22.10 -3.58
N ALA A 62 22.23 -20.90 -3.53
CA ALA A 62 21.50 -19.64 -3.61
C ALA A 62 20.99 -19.31 -5.01
N MET A 63 21.61 -19.86 -6.06
CA MET A 63 21.14 -19.73 -7.45
C MET A 63 19.99 -20.69 -7.76
N ASP A 64 20.03 -21.90 -7.19
CA ASP A 64 19.04 -22.96 -7.46
C ASP A 64 17.87 -22.97 -6.47
N GLY A 65 18.00 -22.26 -5.34
CA GLY A 65 17.02 -22.23 -4.27
C GLY A 65 15.79 -21.35 -4.56
N PRO A 66 14.64 -21.60 -3.88
CA PRO A 66 13.52 -20.67 -3.92
C PRO A 66 14.00 -19.32 -3.34
N GLY A 67 13.85 -18.22 -4.09
CA GLY A 67 14.41 -16.88 -3.84
C GLY A 67 14.04 -16.15 -2.53
N ASP A 68 13.76 -16.88 -1.45
CA ASP A 68 13.64 -16.44 -0.06
C ASP A 68 14.94 -16.65 0.74
N GLY A 69 16.03 -17.07 0.06
CA GLY A 69 17.36 -17.21 0.63
C GLY A 69 17.98 -15.89 1.08
N LEU A 70 18.93 -15.95 2.03
CA LEU A 70 19.66 -14.78 2.52
C LEU A 70 20.61 -14.20 1.46
N VAL A 71 21.17 -15.09 0.64
CA VAL A 71 22.08 -14.81 -0.48
C VAL A 71 21.27 -14.87 -1.76
N GLY A 72 21.43 -13.88 -2.62
CA GLY A 72 20.84 -13.84 -3.95
C GLY A 72 21.91 -13.90 -5.04
N PRO A 73 21.64 -13.32 -6.23
CA PRO A 73 22.59 -13.31 -7.35
C PRO A 73 23.97 -12.76 -6.94
N HIS A 74 25.01 -13.33 -7.53
CA HIS A 74 26.39 -12.95 -7.25
C HIS A 74 27.23 -12.86 -8.52
N LEU A 75 28.34 -12.14 -8.44
CA LEU A 75 29.30 -11.94 -9.54
C LEU A 75 30.72 -11.93 -8.99
N ARG A 76 31.60 -12.73 -9.58
CA ARG A 76 33.05 -12.64 -9.33
C ARG A 76 33.68 -11.69 -10.35
N THR A 77 34.49 -10.76 -9.87
CA THR A 77 35.16 -9.78 -10.74
C THR A 77 36.50 -9.36 -10.12
N THR A 78 37.27 -8.62 -10.90
CA THR A 78 38.56 -8.07 -10.51
C THR A 78 38.56 -6.57 -10.75
N VAL A 79 39.05 -5.80 -9.78
CA VAL A 79 39.20 -4.34 -9.88
C VAL A 79 40.55 -3.92 -9.35
N ASN A 80 40.99 -2.71 -9.67
CA ASN A 80 42.23 -2.16 -9.11
C ASN A 80 42.06 -1.79 -7.64
N SER A 81 43.13 -1.82 -6.85
CA SER A 81 43.16 -1.27 -5.50
C SER A 81 43.23 0.26 -5.53
N GLN A 82 42.65 0.93 -4.53
CA GLN A 82 42.92 2.35 -4.27
C GLN A 82 44.40 2.53 -3.97
N ALA A 83 45.14 3.17 -4.89
CA ALA A 83 46.55 3.46 -4.73
C ALA A 83 46.76 4.35 -3.50
N LEU A 84 47.54 3.86 -2.53
CA LEU A 84 47.89 4.64 -1.34
C LEU A 84 49.18 5.45 -1.53
N ASP A 85 50.08 5.05 -2.43
CA ASP A 85 51.27 5.79 -2.88
C ASP A 85 51.87 5.03 -4.08
N ASP A 86 52.02 5.66 -5.26
CA ASP A 86 52.78 5.36 -6.50
C ASP A 86 53.28 3.92 -6.88
N GLU A 87 52.89 2.86 -6.20
CA GLU A 87 53.16 1.46 -6.54
C GLU A 87 52.09 0.96 -7.52
N GLU A 88 52.53 0.16 -8.51
CA GLU A 88 51.70 -0.39 -9.58
C GLU A 88 50.40 -0.99 -9.00
N GLY A 89 49.26 -0.51 -9.49
CA GLY A 89 47.93 -0.86 -8.98
C GLY A 89 47.77 -2.37 -8.81
N HIS A 90 47.55 -2.81 -7.57
CA HIS A 90 47.29 -4.21 -7.30
C HIS A 90 45.88 -4.57 -7.74
N VAL A 91 45.76 -5.65 -8.51
CA VAL A 91 44.44 -6.18 -8.90
C VAL A 91 43.87 -6.97 -7.72
N VAL A 92 42.65 -6.62 -7.33
CA VAL A 92 41.91 -7.20 -6.22
C VAL A 92 40.78 -8.07 -6.77
N GLU A 93 40.81 -9.35 -6.45
CA GLU A 93 39.70 -10.26 -6.75
C GLU A 93 38.60 -10.15 -5.68
N LEU A 94 37.36 -9.97 -6.11
CA LEU A 94 36.26 -9.75 -5.19
C LEU A 94 34.95 -10.40 -5.66
N LEU A 95 34.07 -10.62 -4.69
CA LEU A 95 32.78 -11.24 -4.84
C LEU A 95 31.69 -10.19 -4.56
N LEU A 96 30.85 -9.92 -5.55
CA LEU A 96 29.66 -9.08 -5.41
C LEU A 96 28.49 -9.99 -5.12
N VAL A 97 27.71 -9.66 -4.11
CA VAL A 97 26.54 -10.46 -3.72
C VAL A 97 25.38 -9.54 -3.40
N GLU A 98 24.21 -9.83 -3.99
CA GLU A 98 22.94 -9.22 -3.58
C GLU A 98 22.39 -10.01 -2.38
N PHE A 99 22.34 -9.38 -1.20
CA PHE A 99 21.79 -10.00 0.00
C PHE A 99 20.39 -9.51 0.30
N ALA A 100 19.52 -10.40 0.78
CA ALA A 100 18.20 -10.03 1.29
C ALA A 100 18.29 -9.20 2.60
N MET A 101 17.26 -8.39 2.88
CA MET A 101 17.21 -7.50 4.06
C MET A 101 17.54 -8.14 5.41
N PRO A 102 17.23 -9.42 5.70
CA PRO A 102 17.63 -10.06 6.95
C PRO A 102 19.15 -10.05 7.22
N VAL A 103 19.99 -9.86 6.19
CA VAL A 103 21.46 -9.75 6.31
C VAL A 103 21.91 -8.65 7.28
N ARG A 104 21.05 -7.66 7.54
CA ARG A 104 21.28 -6.61 8.55
C ARG A 104 21.64 -7.13 9.93
N LEU A 105 21.16 -8.32 10.29
CA LEU A 105 21.49 -8.96 11.57
C LEU A 105 22.94 -9.44 11.65
N GLN A 106 23.58 -9.61 10.49
CA GLN A 106 24.95 -10.06 10.34
C GLN A 106 25.93 -8.92 10.04
N LEU A 107 25.42 -7.73 9.71
CA LEU A 107 26.22 -6.55 9.41
C LEU A 107 26.45 -5.69 10.66
N ASP A 108 27.70 -5.30 10.88
CA ASP A 108 28.12 -4.25 11.81
C ASP A 108 28.87 -3.14 11.03
N ARG A 109 28.79 -1.88 11.47
CA ARG A 109 29.65 -0.82 10.89
C ARG A 109 31.10 -1.00 11.32
N LYS A 110 32.05 -0.86 10.39
CA LYS A 110 33.48 -0.77 10.70
C LYS A 110 33.74 0.57 11.36
N THR A 111 34.21 0.55 12.60
CA THR A 111 34.63 1.74 13.33
C THR A 111 36.09 1.60 13.72
N PRO A 112 36.83 2.70 14.00
CA PRO A 112 38.19 2.61 14.53
C PRO A 112 38.32 1.79 15.83
N ARG A 113 37.20 1.55 16.53
CA ARG A 113 37.13 0.76 17.76
C ARG A 113 36.80 -0.72 17.53
N THR A 114 36.60 -1.16 16.30
CA THR A 114 36.27 -2.55 16.02
C THR A 114 37.49 -3.44 16.31
N ARG A 115 37.40 -4.23 17.38
CA ARG A 115 38.48 -5.16 17.82
C ARG A 115 38.37 -6.58 17.26
N ARG A 116 37.28 -6.89 16.55
CA ARG A 116 37.07 -8.22 15.97
C ARG A 116 38.05 -8.42 14.82
N GLN A 117 38.67 -9.59 14.75
CA GLN A 117 39.42 -10.00 13.57
C GLN A 117 38.44 -10.20 12.42
N TYR A 118 38.77 -9.64 11.27
CA TYR A 118 38.04 -9.82 10.03
C TYR A 118 39.04 -9.93 8.88
N LEU A 119 38.63 -10.59 7.80
CA LEU A 119 39.42 -10.74 6.59
C LEU A 119 39.16 -9.58 5.62
N GLY A 120 40.24 -9.01 5.10
CA GLY A 120 40.24 -7.97 4.07
C GLY A 120 40.25 -8.55 2.66
N PHE A 121 40.34 -7.68 1.65
CA PHE A 121 40.28 -8.09 0.24
C PHE A 121 41.58 -8.76 -0.25
N VAL A 122 42.74 -8.36 0.28
CA VAL A 122 44.07 -8.87 -0.13
C VAL A 122 44.86 -9.40 1.09
N GLY A 123 44.17 -9.96 2.08
CA GLY A 123 44.77 -10.37 3.36
C GLY A 123 45.16 -9.21 4.29
N ASP A 124 45.57 -8.07 3.73
CA ASP A 124 45.68 -6.79 4.44
C ASP A 124 44.32 -6.09 4.53
N ASN A 125 44.02 -5.55 5.70
CA ASN A 125 42.77 -4.87 6.04
C ASN A 125 42.76 -3.38 5.66
N THR A 126 43.89 -2.86 5.16
CA THR A 126 44.08 -1.47 4.75
C THR A 126 43.86 -1.26 3.26
N VAL A 127 44.11 -2.28 2.43
CA VAL A 127 43.92 -2.22 0.98
C VAL A 127 42.42 -2.31 0.65
N LEU A 128 41.91 -1.29 -0.05
CA LEU A 128 40.53 -1.20 -0.50
C LEU A 128 40.46 -1.24 -2.03
N PRO A 129 39.39 -1.81 -2.61
CA PRO A 129 39.14 -1.75 -4.04
C PRO A 129 38.81 -0.32 -4.50
N ASP A 130 39.12 0.00 -5.75
CA ASP A 130 38.73 1.25 -6.38
C ASP A 130 37.20 1.36 -6.44
N PHE A 131 36.68 2.43 -5.83
CA PHE A 131 35.25 2.65 -5.71
C PHE A 131 34.64 3.14 -7.02
N VAL A 132 35.40 3.81 -7.88
CA VAL A 132 34.91 4.25 -9.20
C VAL A 132 34.72 3.03 -10.09
N GLU A 133 35.75 2.19 -10.17
CA GLU A 133 35.68 0.95 -10.96
C GLU A 133 34.60 0.00 -10.44
N LEU A 134 34.50 -0.16 -9.12
CA LEU A 134 33.41 -0.93 -8.50
C LEU A 134 32.02 -0.39 -8.84
N ASN A 135 31.85 0.93 -8.84
CA ASN A 135 30.58 1.56 -9.18
C ASN A 135 30.17 1.22 -10.62
N ASP A 136 31.12 1.23 -11.54
CA ASP A 136 30.89 0.96 -12.96
C ASP A 136 30.57 -0.52 -13.18
N VAL A 137 31.31 -1.43 -12.54
CA VAL A 137 31.04 -2.88 -12.60
C VAL A 137 29.64 -3.20 -12.05
N VAL A 138 29.27 -2.63 -10.91
CA VAL A 138 27.93 -2.85 -10.32
C VAL A 138 26.83 -2.27 -11.19
N SER A 139 27.05 -1.11 -11.78
CA SER A 139 26.06 -0.48 -12.67
C SER A 139 25.87 -1.33 -13.92
N SER A 140 26.96 -1.82 -14.53
CA SER A 140 26.91 -2.76 -15.65
C SER A 140 26.22 -4.08 -15.27
N TRP A 141 26.49 -4.64 -14.09
CA TRP A 141 25.84 -5.87 -13.63
C TRP A 141 24.32 -5.70 -13.42
N VAL A 142 23.91 -4.57 -12.84
CA VAL A 142 22.49 -4.26 -12.61
C VAL A 142 21.75 -3.94 -13.92
N GLU A 143 22.40 -3.25 -14.86
CA GLU A 143 21.82 -2.89 -16.16
C GLU A 143 21.80 -4.05 -17.15
N GLY A 144 22.84 -4.89 -17.14
CA GLY A 144 23.00 -6.05 -18.02
C GLY A 144 21.92 -7.09 -17.79
N GLY A 145 21.41 -7.22 -16.56
CA GLY A 145 20.21 -8.02 -16.26
C GLY A 145 20.33 -9.52 -16.52
N GLU A 146 21.48 -10.03 -17.00
CA GLU A 146 21.67 -11.44 -17.40
C GLU A 146 21.37 -12.40 -16.24
N ALA A 147 21.90 -12.14 -15.05
CA ALA A 147 21.62 -12.98 -13.86
C ALA A 147 20.19 -12.83 -13.29
N ARG A 148 19.39 -11.87 -13.77
CA ARG A 148 17.96 -11.69 -13.39
C ARG A 148 17.01 -12.28 -14.43
N LEU A 149 17.51 -12.64 -15.60
CA LEU A 149 16.74 -13.21 -16.71
C LEU A 149 16.67 -14.75 -16.66
N GLU A 150 17.59 -15.40 -15.95
CA GLU A 150 17.66 -16.87 -15.88
C GLU A 150 16.53 -17.49 -15.03
N GLU A 151 15.92 -16.76 -14.09
CA GLU A 151 14.73 -17.22 -13.33
C GLU A 151 13.44 -17.34 -14.20
N TYR A 152 13.48 -16.95 -15.48
CA TYR A 152 12.34 -17.06 -16.39
C TYR A 152 12.50 -18.10 -17.52
N PHE A 153 13.62 -18.82 -17.59
CA PHE A 153 13.85 -19.80 -18.67
C PHE A 153 13.85 -21.28 -18.26
N THR A 154 13.83 -21.63 -16.97
CA THR A 154 13.89 -23.04 -16.52
C THR A 154 12.54 -23.66 -16.13
N ALA A 155 11.42 -23.02 -16.47
CA ALA A 155 10.08 -23.61 -16.33
C ALA A 155 9.39 -23.92 -17.68
N ALA A 156 10.17 -24.19 -18.73
CA ALA A 156 9.71 -24.93 -19.90
C ALA A 156 10.50 -26.23 -19.95
N GLU A 157 9.81 -27.37 -19.80
CA GLU A 157 10.35 -28.71 -20.00
C GLU A 157 11.13 -28.79 -21.32
N GLU A 158 12.46 -28.80 -21.23
CA GLU A 158 13.30 -29.24 -22.34
C GLU A 158 13.30 -30.77 -22.33
N ALA A 159 12.34 -31.37 -23.04
CA ALA A 159 12.38 -32.79 -23.36
C ALA A 159 13.47 -33.03 -24.43
N PRO A 160 14.29 -34.09 -24.29
CA PRO A 160 15.39 -34.36 -25.21
C PRO A 160 14.87 -34.70 -26.62
N PRO A 161 15.64 -34.38 -27.69
CA PRO A 161 15.17 -34.54 -29.06
C PRO A 161 15.03 -36.02 -29.43
N ALA A 162 13.79 -36.48 -29.63
CA ALA A 162 13.49 -37.77 -30.22
C ALA A 162 13.66 -37.74 -31.77
N PRO A 163 14.06 -38.86 -32.39
CA PRO A 163 14.43 -38.92 -33.81
C PRO A 163 13.25 -38.61 -34.76
N PRO A 164 13.54 -38.13 -35.98
CA PRO A 164 12.53 -37.59 -36.89
C PRO A 164 11.76 -38.73 -37.57
N GLY A 165 10.49 -38.90 -37.19
CA GLY A 165 9.61 -39.88 -37.84
C GLY A 165 8.13 -39.81 -37.43
N ASP A 166 7.85 -39.59 -36.14
CA ASP A 166 6.49 -39.79 -35.60
C ASP A 166 5.76 -38.52 -35.11
N GLN A 167 6.33 -37.32 -35.33
CA GLN A 167 5.78 -36.07 -34.79
C GLN A 167 4.36 -35.78 -35.30
N ASN A 168 4.06 -36.08 -36.56
CA ASN A 168 2.72 -35.84 -37.11
C ASN A 168 1.66 -36.81 -36.53
N ILE A 169 2.06 -38.03 -36.18
CA ILE A 169 1.17 -39.01 -35.55
C ILE A 169 0.95 -38.64 -34.08
N ALA A 170 2.00 -38.25 -33.36
CA ALA A 170 1.89 -37.79 -31.97
C ALA A 170 1.02 -36.54 -31.83
N ILE A 171 1.15 -35.56 -32.75
CA ILE A 171 0.32 -34.35 -32.77
C ILE A 171 -1.13 -34.68 -33.11
N LEU A 172 -1.40 -35.58 -34.06
CA LEU A 172 -2.76 -36.04 -34.37
C LEU A 172 -3.39 -36.80 -33.20
N THR A 173 -2.61 -37.60 -32.48
CA THR A 173 -3.08 -38.35 -31.30
C THR A 173 -3.40 -37.40 -30.16
N GLN A 174 -2.58 -36.37 -29.92
CA GLN A 174 -2.87 -35.31 -28.95
C GLN A 174 -4.11 -34.51 -29.32
N LEU A 175 -4.29 -34.16 -30.60
CA LEU A 175 -5.51 -33.45 -31.06
C LEU A 175 -6.77 -34.31 -30.88
N GLN A 176 -6.68 -35.63 -31.11
CA GLN A 176 -7.80 -36.55 -30.86
C GLN A 176 -8.11 -36.71 -29.36
N GLU A 177 -7.10 -36.76 -28.49
CA GLU A 177 -7.32 -36.78 -27.03
C GLU A 177 -7.94 -35.48 -26.53
N LEU A 178 -7.50 -34.34 -27.06
CA LEU A 178 -8.02 -33.04 -26.68
C LEU A 178 -9.48 -32.89 -27.12
N GLN A 179 -9.81 -33.35 -28.34
CA GLN A 179 -11.17 -33.42 -28.85
C GLN A 179 -12.07 -34.34 -28.00
N ALA A 180 -11.60 -35.55 -27.67
CA ALA A 180 -12.34 -36.48 -26.80
C ALA A 180 -12.57 -35.91 -25.38
N SER A 181 -11.63 -35.11 -24.87
CA SER A 181 -11.79 -34.43 -23.58
C SER A 181 -12.85 -33.32 -23.63
N MET A 182 -12.93 -32.59 -24.74
CA MET A 182 -13.95 -31.55 -24.95
C MET A 182 -15.33 -32.16 -25.11
N ASP A 183 -15.45 -33.26 -25.85
CA ASP A 183 -16.72 -33.97 -26.06
C ASP A 183 -17.26 -34.55 -24.73
N ARG A 184 -16.39 -35.05 -23.86
CA ARG A 184 -16.79 -35.46 -22.49
C ARG A 184 -17.32 -34.29 -21.67
N ARG A 185 -16.66 -33.13 -21.72
CA ARG A 185 -17.11 -31.93 -20.99
C ARG A 185 -18.44 -31.41 -21.53
N PHE A 186 -18.67 -31.49 -22.84
CA PHE A 186 -19.95 -31.12 -23.45
C PHE A 186 -21.09 -32.04 -23.04
N GLN A 187 -20.88 -33.37 -23.06
CA GLN A 187 -21.90 -34.32 -22.58
C GLN A 187 -22.21 -34.14 -21.08
N GLU A 188 -21.21 -33.80 -20.27
CA GLU A 188 -21.40 -33.51 -18.85
C GLU A 188 -22.20 -32.22 -18.61
N LEU A 189 -22.07 -31.23 -19.50
CA LEU A 189 -22.85 -29.99 -19.47
C LEU A 189 -24.28 -30.20 -19.96
N GLU A 190 -24.48 -30.95 -21.05
CA GLU A 190 -25.82 -31.27 -21.59
C GLU A 190 -26.65 -32.06 -20.56
N SER A 191 -26.05 -33.06 -19.91
CA SER A 191 -26.73 -33.83 -18.87
C SER A 191 -27.08 -33.01 -17.61
N ARG A 192 -26.36 -31.91 -17.33
CA ARG A 192 -26.70 -30.96 -16.27
C ARG A 192 -27.82 -30.00 -16.67
N VAL A 193 -27.94 -29.67 -17.96
CA VAL A 193 -29.00 -28.82 -18.49
C VAL A 193 -30.32 -29.57 -18.57
N GLU A 194 -30.32 -30.84 -19.00
CA GLU A 194 -31.54 -31.67 -19.03
C GLU A 194 -32.09 -31.98 -17.62
N ARG A 195 -31.21 -32.08 -16.61
CA ARG A 195 -31.63 -32.25 -15.21
C ARG A 195 -32.22 -30.99 -14.58
N ARG A 196 -32.14 -29.85 -15.25
CA ARG A 196 -32.71 -28.57 -14.80
C ARG A 196 -34.02 -28.27 -15.54
N GLY A 197 -34.92 -29.25 -15.54
CA GLY A 197 -36.31 -29.03 -15.95
C GLY A 197 -37.03 -28.01 -15.05
N PRO A 198 -38.09 -27.34 -15.56
CA PRO A 198 -38.74 -26.23 -14.87
C PRO A 198 -39.46 -26.70 -13.61
N SER A 199 -39.00 -26.25 -12.45
CA SER A 199 -39.67 -26.47 -11.16
C SER A 199 -40.86 -25.52 -11.01
N PRO A 200 -42.06 -26.01 -10.63
CA PRO A 200 -43.23 -25.17 -10.39
C PRO A 200 -43.07 -24.38 -9.08
N GLN A 201 -43.49 -23.12 -9.12
CA GLN A 201 -43.56 -22.23 -7.97
C GLN A 201 -44.56 -22.75 -6.93
N GLU A 202 -44.12 -22.91 -5.67
CA GLU A 202 -45.01 -22.89 -4.49
C GLU A 202 -44.32 -22.28 -3.25
N PRO A 203 -45.09 -21.74 -2.28
CA PRO A 203 -44.68 -20.60 -1.47
C PRO A 203 -44.09 -20.93 -0.08
N ALA A 204 -43.57 -19.87 0.53
CA ALA A 204 -42.79 -19.81 1.76
C ALA A 204 -43.30 -20.64 2.97
N ARG A 205 -42.36 -21.37 3.60
CA ARG A 205 -42.48 -21.84 5.00
C ARG A 205 -41.15 -21.69 5.75
N ALA A 206 -41.27 -21.30 7.02
CA ALA A 206 -40.23 -20.95 7.99
C ALA A 206 -39.29 -22.12 8.38
N PRO A 207 -38.09 -21.85 8.94
CA PRO A 207 -37.12 -22.88 9.28
C PRO A 207 -37.42 -23.58 10.61
N PRO A 208 -37.15 -24.89 10.73
CA PRO A 208 -37.31 -25.61 12.00
C PRO A 208 -36.05 -25.50 12.87
N THR A 209 -36.27 -25.17 14.13
CA THR A 209 -35.38 -25.39 15.26
C THR A 209 -35.22 -26.89 15.56
N GLY A 210 -33.99 -27.37 15.71
CA GLY A 210 -33.68 -28.72 16.20
C GLY A 210 -32.25 -28.83 16.76
N PRO A 211 -32.01 -29.61 17.84
CA PRO A 211 -30.87 -29.43 18.75
C PRO A 211 -29.66 -30.31 18.41
N LEU A 212 -28.46 -29.78 18.61
CA LEU A 212 -27.20 -30.53 18.51
C LEU A 212 -26.77 -31.06 19.89
N LYS A 213 -26.55 -32.38 19.89
CA LYS A 213 -26.12 -33.22 21.02
C LYS A 213 -24.76 -32.80 21.58
N LYS A 214 -24.65 -33.03 22.89
CA LYS A 214 -23.47 -32.88 23.74
C LYS A 214 -22.84 -34.27 23.99
N GLY A 215 -21.51 -34.31 24.06
CA GLY A 215 -20.69 -35.43 24.55
C GLY A 215 -19.40 -35.54 23.72
N GLY A 216 -18.19 -35.57 24.26
CA GLY A 216 -17.72 -35.45 25.65
C GLY A 216 -16.19 -35.54 25.63
N ASP A 217 -15.58 -34.64 26.40
CA ASP A 217 -14.36 -34.81 27.21
C ASP A 217 -13.01 -35.16 26.56
N ASP A 218 -12.11 -34.17 26.56
CA ASP A 218 -10.75 -34.37 27.09
C ASP A 218 -10.23 -33.05 27.70
N GLU A 219 -9.71 -33.16 28.92
CA GLU A 219 -9.22 -32.06 29.76
C GLU A 219 -7.86 -31.55 29.25
N LEU A 220 -7.67 -30.22 29.17
CA LEU A 220 -6.38 -29.56 29.44
C LEU A 220 -6.61 -28.05 29.63
N ASN A 221 -6.55 -27.64 30.89
CA ASN A 221 -6.70 -26.26 31.36
C ASN A 221 -5.63 -25.32 30.79
N GLY A 222 -6.05 -24.29 30.07
CA GLY A 222 -5.23 -23.13 29.74
C GLY A 222 -6.08 -21.94 29.28
N PRO A 223 -5.74 -20.68 29.65
CA PRO A 223 -6.53 -19.53 29.26
C PRO A 223 -6.47 -19.35 27.74
N GLY A 224 -7.64 -19.14 27.14
CA GLY A 224 -7.86 -19.13 25.70
C GLY A 224 -7.04 -18.07 24.96
N SER A 225 -6.65 -18.40 23.74
CA SER A 225 -5.77 -17.63 22.84
C SER A 225 -6.18 -16.15 22.66
N ARG A 226 -7.46 -15.81 22.82
CA ARG A 226 -7.98 -14.44 22.74
C ARG A 226 -7.64 -13.55 23.94
N ASP A 227 -7.49 -14.13 25.13
CA ASP A 227 -7.15 -13.35 26.32
C ASP A 227 -5.65 -13.06 26.40
N ARG A 228 -4.81 -13.97 25.87
CA ARG A 228 -3.35 -13.74 25.75
C ARG A 228 -3.00 -12.64 24.77
N SER A 229 -3.71 -12.58 23.63
CA SER A 229 -3.49 -11.54 22.63
C SER A 229 -3.95 -10.16 23.10
N ARG A 230 -4.98 -10.10 23.96
CA ARG A 230 -5.41 -8.84 24.60
C ARG A 230 -4.43 -8.37 25.67
N ALA A 231 -3.95 -9.28 26.52
CA ALA A 231 -2.94 -8.96 27.55
C ALA A 231 -1.60 -8.53 26.93
N LEU A 232 -1.21 -9.10 25.79
CA LEU A 232 -0.01 -8.69 25.04
C LEU A 232 -0.14 -7.29 24.42
N LEU A 233 -1.31 -6.93 23.90
CA LEU A 233 -1.54 -5.59 23.36
C LEU A 233 -1.60 -4.52 24.47
N GLU A 234 -2.03 -4.91 25.66
CA GLU A 234 -2.08 -4.02 26.83
C GLU A 234 -0.68 -3.80 27.42
N SER A 235 0.17 -4.84 27.48
CA SER A 235 1.57 -4.68 27.91
C SER A 235 2.43 -3.89 26.92
N VAL A 236 2.18 -4.02 25.61
CA VAL A 236 2.84 -3.21 24.57
C VAL A 236 2.42 -1.74 24.66
N ARG A 237 1.19 -1.46 25.09
CA ARG A 237 0.68 -0.10 25.27
C ARG A 237 1.19 0.57 26.55
N GLU A 238 1.50 -0.20 27.59
CA GLU A 238 2.13 0.31 28.81
C GLU A 238 3.64 0.56 28.63
N GLN A 239 4.33 -0.20 27.76
CA GLN A 239 5.74 0.02 27.43
C GLN A 239 5.98 1.14 26.41
N ALA A 240 5.03 1.40 25.52
CA ALA A 240 5.06 2.54 24.62
C ALA A 240 4.49 3.77 25.34
N GLY A 241 5.36 4.54 26.01
CA GLY A 241 5.00 5.81 26.64
C GLY A 241 4.24 6.76 25.70
N PRO A 242 3.60 7.82 26.25
CA PRO A 242 2.77 8.72 25.45
C PRO A 242 3.57 9.30 24.27
N PRO A 243 2.95 9.43 23.08
CA PRO A 243 3.65 9.90 21.90
C PRO A 243 4.23 11.29 22.13
N PRO A 244 5.45 11.58 21.63
CA PRO A 244 6.09 12.88 21.81
C PRO A 244 5.21 14.00 21.25
N ALA A 245 5.23 15.15 21.92
CA ALA A 245 4.53 16.34 21.48
C ALA A 245 5.03 16.77 20.10
N ARG A 246 4.13 16.82 19.11
CA ARG A 246 4.44 17.24 17.74
C ARG A 246 4.46 18.77 17.64
N LEU A 247 5.41 19.29 16.86
CA LEU A 247 5.60 20.72 16.59
C LEU A 247 4.42 21.34 15.83
N ALA A 248 4.27 22.66 15.98
CA ALA A 248 3.05 23.43 15.71
C ALA A 248 2.69 23.67 14.23
N ASP A 249 3.43 23.14 13.25
CA ASP A 249 3.36 23.59 11.85
C ASP A 249 2.83 22.54 10.85
N GLU A 250 1.85 21.72 11.25
CA GLU A 250 1.10 20.85 10.32
C GLU A 250 -0.24 21.49 9.90
N PRO A 251 -0.47 21.80 8.60
CA PRO A 251 -1.72 22.39 8.12
C PRO A 251 -2.82 21.32 8.06
N GLY A 252 -3.73 21.35 9.04
CA GLY A 252 -4.89 20.43 9.09
C GLY A 252 -5.59 20.30 10.44
N ARG A 253 -5.14 20.99 11.51
CA ARG A 253 -5.71 20.81 12.85
C ARG A 253 -6.79 21.83 13.22
N GLY A 254 -8.05 21.53 12.89
CA GLY A 254 -9.23 22.25 13.43
C GLY A 254 -9.60 21.88 14.88
N ALA A 255 -8.72 21.25 15.65
CA ALA A 255 -9.04 20.67 16.96
C ALA A 255 -8.57 21.49 18.18
N GLU A 256 -7.56 22.35 18.04
CA GLU A 256 -7.10 23.22 19.15
C GLU A 256 -8.04 24.40 19.40
N THR A 257 -8.65 24.94 18.33
CA THR A 257 -9.68 25.99 18.40
C THR A 257 -10.98 25.49 19.06
N ALA A 258 -11.28 24.18 18.98
CA ALA A 258 -12.48 23.61 19.59
C ALA A 258 -12.36 23.47 21.12
N ARG A 259 -11.17 23.16 21.65
CA ARG A 259 -10.91 23.12 23.10
C ARG A 259 -10.86 24.52 23.72
N GLN A 260 -10.24 25.49 23.05
CA GLN A 260 -10.25 26.89 23.49
C GLN A 260 -11.66 27.50 23.43
N GLY A 261 -12.45 27.18 22.39
CA GLY A 261 -13.85 27.61 22.28
C GLY A 261 -14.77 27.03 23.36
N ALA A 262 -14.53 25.78 23.79
CA ALA A 262 -15.28 25.16 24.88
C ALA A 262 -14.93 25.78 26.25
N HIS A 263 -13.66 26.12 26.48
CA HIS A 263 -13.22 26.76 27.71
C HIS A 263 -13.74 28.21 27.83
N LEU A 264 -13.78 28.95 26.71
CA LEU A 264 -14.35 30.30 26.66
C LEU A 264 -15.87 30.30 26.81
N ARG A 265 -16.59 29.28 26.32
CA ARG A 265 -18.04 29.16 26.55
C ARG A 265 -18.38 28.87 28.01
N LYS A 266 -17.58 28.02 28.66
CA LYS A 266 -17.75 27.72 30.09
C LYS A 266 -17.54 28.97 30.98
N LEU A 267 -16.60 29.83 30.60
CA LEU A 267 -16.38 31.14 31.24
C LEU A 267 -17.52 32.16 31.03
N VAL A 268 -18.37 31.98 30.02
CA VAL A 268 -19.54 32.84 29.76
C VAL A 268 -20.79 32.30 30.44
N GLU A 269 -20.89 30.99 30.66
CA GLU A 269 -22.02 30.33 31.32
C GLU A 269 -21.94 30.36 32.87
N ASP A 270 -20.75 30.50 33.46
CA ASP A 270 -20.53 30.51 34.92
C ASP A 270 -20.56 31.93 35.55
N VAL A 271 -20.95 32.99 34.81
CA VAL A 271 -21.02 34.36 35.34
C VAL A 271 -22.43 34.72 35.78
N ASP A 272 -22.61 34.85 37.09
CA ASP A 272 -23.88 35.27 37.71
C ASP A 272 -24.04 36.81 37.63
N PRO A 273 -25.09 37.34 36.97
CA PRO A 273 -25.22 38.77 36.68
C PRO A 273 -25.43 39.65 37.94
N GLU A 274 -25.77 39.05 39.09
CA GLU A 274 -26.01 39.81 40.34
C GLU A 274 -24.75 40.00 41.20
N THR A 275 -23.66 39.28 40.93
CA THR A 275 -22.42 39.35 41.75
C THR A 275 -21.17 39.72 40.96
N SER A 276 -21.28 39.92 39.64
CA SER A 276 -20.15 40.20 38.76
C SER A 276 -19.76 41.68 38.75
N SER A 277 -18.44 41.96 38.72
CA SER A 277 -17.93 43.32 38.73
C SER A 277 -18.20 44.03 37.39
N VAL A 278 -18.30 45.36 37.41
CA VAL A 278 -18.54 46.19 36.21
C VAL A 278 -17.49 45.93 35.12
N ASP A 279 -16.26 45.59 35.52
CA ASP A 279 -15.16 45.28 34.60
C ASP A 279 -15.34 43.92 33.90
N ASP A 280 -16.00 42.95 34.56
CA ASP A 280 -16.32 41.64 33.98
C ASP A 280 -17.51 41.73 33.01
N LEU A 281 -18.50 42.55 33.34
CA LEU A 281 -19.60 42.89 32.43
C LEU A 281 -19.10 43.63 31.18
N MET A 282 -18.11 44.52 31.33
CA MET A 282 -17.51 45.23 30.20
C MET A 282 -16.64 44.30 29.34
N LYS A 283 -15.90 43.36 29.93
CA LYS A 283 -15.19 42.29 29.20
C LYS A 283 -16.15 41.40 28.43
N LEU A 284 -17.28 41.00 29.02
CA LEU A 284 -18.34 40.23 28.35
C LEU A 284 -18.96 41.00 27.18
N ALA A 285 -19.23 42.29 27.33
CA ALA A 285 -19.76 43.13 26.27
C ALA A 285 -18.79 43.28 25.09
N LEU A 286 -17.49 43.48 25.37
CA LEU A 286 -16.44 43.51 24.35
C LEU A 286 -16.27 42.14 23.66
N LEU A 287 -16.33 41.04 24.40
CA LEU A 287 -16.28 39.69 23.83
C LEU A 287 -17.47 39.42 22.89
N LYS A 288 -18.66 39.90 23.26
CA LYS A 288 -19.90 39.75 22.48
C LYS A 288 -19.93 40.65 21.24
N MET A 289 -19.31 41.83 21.29
CA MET A 289 -19.12 42.70 20.13
C MET A 289 -18.09 42.15 19.14
N VAL A 290 -16.99 41.56 19.62
CA VAL A 290 -15.99 40.90 18.77
C VAL A 290 -16.54 39.61 18.14
N GLN A 291 -17.53 38.97 18.78
CA GLN A 291 -18.26 37.80 18.24
C GLN A 291 -19.50 38.15 17.40
N GLY A 292 -19.63 39.40 16.92
CA GLY A 292 -20.79 39.95 16.21
C GLY A 292 -21.62 38.95 15.38
N THR A 293 -22.94 38.97 15.65
CA THR A 293 -24.06 38.46 14.84
C THR A 293 -23.70 37.51 13.69
N LYS A 294 -23.14 36.34 14.02
CA LYS A 294 -23.13 35.20 13.09
C LYS A 294 -24.50 34.54 13.21
N SER A 295 -25.42 34.92 12.32
CA SER A 295 -26.52 34.03 11.95
C SER A 295 -25.93 32.64 11.71
N LYS A 296 -26.65 31.60 12.15
CA LYS A 296 -26.24 30.20 11.95
C LYS A 296 -26.16 29.91 10.44
N LYS A 297 -25.07 30.30 9.78
CA LYS A 297 -24.69 29.71 8.50
C LYS A 297 -24.45 28.24 8.82
N GLY A 298 -25.35 27.39 8.34
CA GLY A 298 -25.16 25.95 8.32
C GLY A 298 -23.75 25.65 7.84
N ARG A 299 -23.10 24.65 8.44
CA ARG A 299 -21.75 24.21 8.05
C ARG A 299 -21.73 23.97 6.54
N ARG A 300 -21.32 25.00 5.79
CA ARG A 300 -21.09 24.95 4.35
C ARG A 300 -19.93 23.98 4.16
N LEU A 301 -20.17 22.89 3.45
CA LEU A 301 -19.11 22.02 2.99
C LEU A 301 -18.28 22.83 1.97
N PRO A 302 -17.02 23.14 2.26
CA PRO A 302 -16.17 23.82 1.29
C PRO A 302 -16.09 22.94 0.02
N GLY A 303 -16.18 23.54 -1.16
CA GLY A 303 -15.98 22.82 -2.43
C GLY A 303 -17.24 22.37 -3.17
N LEU A 304 -18.45 22.64 -2.70
CA LEU A 304 -19.66 22.58 -3.55
C LEU A 304 -19.88 23.94 -4.23
N PRO A 305 -20.27 24.00 -5.52
CA PRO A 305 -20.77 25.24 -6.13
C PRO A 305 -21.88 25.85 -5.27
N ASN A 306 -21.97 27.18 -5.20
CA ASN A 306 -23.04 27.88 -4.48
C ASN A 306 -24.38 27.56 -5.15
N PHE A 307 -25.05 26.50 -4.72
CA PHE A 307 -26.37 26.11 -5.23
C PHE A 307 -27.53 26.97 -4.68
N GLU A 308 -27.26 27.93 -3.79
CA GLU A 308 -28.30 28.80 -3.21
C GLU A 308 -28.69 29.98 -4.14
N ASP A 309 -27.96 30.26 -5.23
CA ASP A 309 -28.23 31.43 -6.10
C ASP A 309 -28.97 31.11 -7.41
N SER A 310 -29.40 29.85 -7.63
CA SER A 310 -30.09 29.49 -8.87
C SER A 310 -31.19 28.45 -8.63
N SER A 311 -32.25 28.83 -7.91
CA SER A 311 -33.64 28.41 -8.19
C SER A 311 -34.58 28.94 -7.09
N ASP A 312 -34.87 30.24 -7.16
CA ASP A 312 -36.10 30.78 -6.60
C ASP A 312 -37.24 30.40 -7.56
N SER A 313 -37.75 29.17 -7.40
CA SER A 313 -39.02 28.76 -8.02
C SER A 313 -39.72 27.81 -7.08
N GLU A 314 -40.81 28.32 -6.50
CA GLU A 314 -41.81 27.57 -5.75
C GLU A 314 -42.13 26.23 -6.42
N LYS A 315 -41.92 25.12 -5.69
CA LYS A 315 -42.66 23.87 -5.92
C LYS A 315 -42.50 22.88 -4.78
N GLY A 316 -43.63 22.60 -4.13
CA GLY A 316 -43.97 21.26 -3.67
C GLY A 316 -43.56 20.89 -2.25
N GLU A 317 -44.43 21.19 -1.29
CA GLU A 317 -44.62 20.35 -0.11
C GLU A 317 -44.81 18.89 -0.55
N GLY A 318 -43.78 18.05 -0.45
CA GLY A 318 -43.90 16.65 -0.87
C GLY A 318 -42.60 15.85 -1.02
N GLU A 319 -41.44 16.48 -1.08
CA GLU A 319 -40.19 15.71 -1.01
C GLU A 319 -39.88 15.41 0.46
N GLN A 320 -40.19 14.18 0.85
CA GLN A 320 -39.73 13.55 2.08
C GLN A 320 -38.23 13.77 2.21
N SER A 321 -37.87 14.82 2.95
CA SER A 321 -36.55 15.00 3.51
C SER A 321 -36.28 13.78 4.37
N TRP A 322 -35.63 12.78 3.77
CA TRP A 322 -35.03 11.64 4.43
C TRP A 322 -33.81 12.13 5.22
N SER A 323 -34.00 13.17 6.04
CA SER A 323 -33.03 13.62 7.01
C SER A 323 -32.96 12.54 8.07
N SER A 324 -32.01 11.63 7.87
CA SER A 324 -31.62 10.63 8.85
C SER A 324 -31.18 11.36 10.12
N THR A 325 -32.13 11.60 11.01
CA THR A 325 -31.95 12.11 12.36
C THR A 325 -31.25 11.08 13.26
N SER A 326 -30.99 9.88 12.74
CA SER A 326 -30.10 8.92 13.38
C SER A 326 -28.65 9.37 13.20
N LYS A 327 -27.89 9.43 14.29
CA LYS A 327 -26.49 9.89 14.39
C LYS A 327 -25.46 9.18 13.47
N GLY A 328 -25.86 8.37 12.49
CA GLY A 328 -24.96 7.53 11.68
C GLY A 328 -25.38 7.36 10.22
N GLY A 329 -25.80 8.44 9.54
CA GLY A 329 -26.00 8.42 8.08
C GLY A 329 -25.57 9.71 7.37
N ARG A 330 -24.84 10.60 8.04
CA ARG A 330 -24.48 11.91 7.46
C ARG A 330 -23.30 11.80 6.50
N GLY A 331 -22.39 10.85 6.73
CA GLY A 331 -21.28 10.53 5.85
C GLY A 331 -21.78 9.90 4.55
N ILE A 332 -22.66 8.89 4.67
CA ILE A 332 -23.30 8.24 3.51
C ILE A 332 -24.07 9.28 2.67
N GLU A 333 -24.93 10.08 3.30
CA GLU A 333 -25.70 11.12 2.59
C GLU A 333 -24.79 12.18 1.93
N ALA A 334 -23.66 12.51 2.56
CA ALA A 334 -22.70 13.45 1.99
C ALA A 334 -22.01 12.89 0.73
N VAL A 335 -21.67 11.59 0.71
CA VAL A 335 -21.07 10.94 -0.47
C VAL A 335 -22.12 10.73 -1.57
N GLU A 336 -23.34 10.33 -1.24
CA GLU A 336 -24.43 10.23 -2.20
C GLU A 336 -24.73 11.59 -2.86
N ARG A 337 -24.80 12.66 -2.06
CA ARG A 337 -24.97 14.03 -2.56
C ARG A 337 -23.79 14.45 -3.44
N LEU A 338 -22.56 14.10 -3.08
CA LEU A 338 -21.37 14.36 -3.89
C LEU A 338 -21.42 13.62 -5.23
N ASN A 339 -21.76 12.32 -5.21
CA ASN A 339 -21.87 11.50 -6.42
C ASN A 339 -22.99 12.00 -7.35
N GLN A 340 -24.12 12.41 -6.78
CA GLN A 340 -25.20 13.02 -7.55
C GLN A 340 -24.75 14.34 -8.17
N ALA A 341 -24.07 15.20 -7.41
CA ALA A 341 -23.54 16.46 -7.92
C ALA A 341 -22.49 16.25 -9.03
N MET A 342 -21.61 15.24 -8.91
CA MET A 342 -20.66 14.89 -9.97
C MET A 342 -21.34 14.46 -11.27
N LYS A 343 -22.48 13.77 -11.18
CA LYS A 343 -23.28 13.38 -12.35
C LYS A 343 -24.02 14.57 -12.98
N THR A 344 -24.55 15.48 -12.17
CA THR A 344 -25.31 16.63 -12.66
C THR A 344 -24.40 17.73 -13.22
N TYR A 345 -23.19 17.90 -12.68
CA TYR A 345 -22.28 18.99 -13.05
C TYR A 345 -20.87 18.49 -13.39
N PRO A 346 -20.71 17.56 -14.36
CA PRO A 346 -19.43 16.92 -14.64
C PRO A 346 -18.31 17.92 -14.96
N ASP A 347 -18.62 18.99 -15.70
CA ASP A 347 -17.65 19.99 -16.15
C ASP A 347 -16.97 20.72 -14.97
N ALA A 348 -17.74 21.10 -13.95
CA ALA A 348 -17.20 21.78 -12.77
C ALA A 348 -16.21 20.89 -11.97
N TYR A 349 -16.42 19.57 -11.99
CA TYR A 349 -15.51 18.63 -11.34
C TYR A 349 -14.29 18.32 -12.20
N SER A 350 -14.45 18.18 -13.51
CA SER A 350 -13.33 18.00 -14.43
C SER A 350 -12.40 19.21 -14.40
N GLU A 351 -12.92 20.44 -14.47
CA GLU A 351 -12.12 21.67 -14.38
C GLU A 351 -11.31 21.75 -13.08
N ARG A 352 -11.89 21.32 -11.94
CA ARG A 352 -11.19 21.30 -10.66
C ARG A 352 -10.10 20.22 -10.59
N MET A 353 -10.37 19.04 -11.13
CA MET A 353 -9.37 17.97 -11.24
C MET A 353 -8.23 18.40 -12.16
N GLU A 354 -8.53 19.05 -13.28
CA GLU A 354 -7.58 19.60 -14.25
C GLU A 354 -6.73 20.72 -13.65
N ALA A 355 -7.34 21.67 -12.93
CA ALA A 355 -6.61 22.72 -12.22
C ALA A 355 -5.63 22.15 -11.18
N ARG A 356 -6.04 21.08 -10.48
CA ARG A 356 -5.16 20.36 -9.54
C ARG A 356 -4.06 19.57 -10.25
N MET A 357 -4.36 18.97 -11.40
CA MET A 357 -3.39 18.29 -12.23
C MET A 357 -2.31 19.27 -12.70
N ALA A 358 -2.69 20.45 -13.22
CA ALA A 358 -1.77 21.51 -13.63
C ALA A 358 -0.92 22.00 -12.45
N LYS A 359 -1.54 22.25 -11.28
CA LYS A 359 -0.83 22.62 -10.06
C LYS A 359 0.16 21.54 -9.60
N ALA A 360 -0.18 20.26 -9.75
CA ALA A 360 0.66 19.15 -9.31
C ALA A 360 1.95 18.99 -10.14
N VAL A 361 1.99 19.57 -11.34
CA VAL A 361 3.17 19.65 -12.21
C VAL A 361 3.72 21.07 -12.35
N GLU A 362 3.31 21.96 -11.44
CA GLU A 362 3.76 23.35 -11.38
C GLU A 362 3.52 24.15 -12.68
N CYS A 363 2.49 23.77 -13.43
CA CYS A 363 2.04 24.49 -14.62
C CYS A 363 0.96 25.52 -14.27
N ALA A 364 1.09 26.73 -14.80
CA ALA A 364 0.13 27.81 -14.59
C ALA A 364 -1.20 27.58 -15.33
N GLU A 365 -1.15 26.91 -16.49
CA GLU A 365 -2.29 26.68 -17.37
C GLU A 365 -2.41 25.21 -17.78
N LEU A 366 -3.62 24.79 -18.13
CA LEU A 366 -3.90 23.43 -18.61
C LEU A 366 -3.50 23.30 -20.08
N LEU A 367 -2.23 22.97 -20.32
CA LEU A 367 -1.73 22.66 -21.66
C LEU A 367 -1.94 21.18 -22.00
N PRO A 368 -2.02 20.80 -23.30
CA PRO A 368 -2.12 19.39 -23.70
C PRO A 368 -0.97 18.50 -23.21
N THR A 369 0.17 19.09 -22.85
CA THR A 369 1.32 18.36 -22.28
C THR A 369 1.15 18.02 -20.80
N VAL A 370 0.29 18.74 -20.06
CA VAL A 370 0.07 18.59 -18.61
C VAL A 370 -0.31 17.16 -18.22
N PRO A 371 -1.25 16.46 -18.90
CA PRO A 371 -1.59 15.09 -18.55
C PRO A 371 -0.38 14.13 -18.61
N MET A 372 0.48 14.32 -19.60
CA MET A 372 1.68 13.50 -19.79
C MET A 372 2.75 13.82 -18.76
N LEU A 373 2.94 15.11 -18.43
CA LEU A 373 3.83 15.52 -17.33
C LEU A 373 3.32 14.99 -15.99
N PHE A 374 2.01 15.00 -15.78
CA PHE A 374 1.40 14.48 -14.57
C PHE A 374 1.62 12.98 -14.45
N ALA A 375 1.35 12.21 -15.52
CA ALA A 375 1.65 10.79 -15.57
C ALA A 375 3.13 10.48 -15.32
N LYS A 376 4.04 11.24 -15.92
CA LYS A 376 5.49 11.13 -15.64
C LYS A 376 5.79 11.36 -14.17
N SER A 377 5.20 12.36 -13.53
CA SER A 377 5.41 12.66 -12.09
C SER A 377 4.78 11.65 -11.12
N CYS A 378 4.04 10.67 -11.62
CA CYS A 378 3.37 9.68 -10.78
C CYS A 378 4.18 8.36 -10.74
N PRO A 379 4.82 8.03 -9.61
CA PRO A 379 5.52 6.78 -9.44
C PRO A 379 4.50 5.64 -9.38
N VAL A 380 4.53 4.75 -10.37
CA VAL A 380 3.66 3.56 -10.42
C VAL A 380 4.24 2.34 -9.69
N GLY A 381 5.49 2.47 -9.21
CA GLY A 381 6.18 1.41 -8.48
C GLY A 381 6.43 0.18 -9.35
N LYS A 382 6.16 -1.02 -8.82
CA LYS A 382 6.31 -2.29 -9.54
C LYS A 382 5.09 -2.67 -10.41
N SER A 383 4.02 -1.86 -10.39
CA SER A 383 2.77 -2.23 -11.07
C SER A 383 2.83 -1.83 -12.55
N ARG A 384 3.18 -2.80 -13.42
CA ARG A 384 3.18 -2.61 -14.88
C ARG A 384 1.78 -2.22 -15.39
N THR A 385 0.75 -2.90 -14.93
CA THR A 385 -0.66 -2.60 -15.29
C THR A 385 -1.04 -1.16 -14.95
N ALA A 386 -0.71 -0.67 -13.76
CA ALA A 386 -0.99 0.71 -13.39
C ALA A 386 -0.26 1.71 -14.30
N GLY A 387 0.97 1.40 -14.70
CA GLY A 387 1.74 2.21 -15.63
C GLY A 387 1.12 2.32 -17.02
N TYR A 388 0.78 1.19 -17.65
CA TYR A 388 0.12 1.20 -18.96
C TYR A 388 -1.24 1.92 -18.91
N CYS A 389 -2.03 1.68 -17.86
CA CYS A 389 -3.30 2.38 -17.66
C CYS A 389 -3.11 3.89 -17.52
N LEU A 390 -2.20 4.33 -16.65
CA LEU A 390 -1.96 5.75 -16.39
C LEU A 390 -1.46 6.48 -17.65
N GLN A 391 -0.49 5.90 -18.36
CA GLN A 391 0.01 6.44 -19.63
C GLN A 391 -1.10 6.51 -20.68
N GLY A 392 -1.92 5.47 -20.77
CA GLY A 392 -3.06 5.41 -21.68
C GLY A 392 -4.08 6.53 -21.40
N PHE A 393 -4.52 6.68 -20.15
CA PHE A 393 -5.47 7.72 -19.76
C PHE A 393 -4.92 9.13 -19.95
N ALA A 394 -3.63 9.34 -19.66
CA ALA A 394 -2.97 10.62 -19.91
C ALA A 394 -2.94 10.97 -21.41
N ASN A 395 -2.67 9.97 -22.28
CA ASN A 395 -2.71 10.16 -23.72
C ASN A 395 -4.13 10.46 -24.23
N VAL A 396 -5.15 9.77 -23.71
CA VAL A 396 -6.56 10.09 -24.03
C VAL A 396 -6.86 11.55 -23.65
N HIS A 397 -6.50 11.95 -22.44
CA HIS A 397 -6.80 13.28 -21.94
C HIS A 397 -6.04 14.38 -22.72
N ARG A 398 -4.77 14.15 -23.07
CA ARG A 398 -4.01 15.01 -24.00
C ARG A 398 -4.75 15.17 -25.32
N LEU A 399 -5.20 14.07 -25.94
CA LEU A 399 -5.88 14.11 -27.24
C LEU A 399 -7.23 14.85 -27.16
N LEU A 400 -7.91 14.81 -26.02
CA LEU A 400 -9.11 15.61 -25.78
C LEU A 400 -8.77 17.11 -25.70
N LEU A 401 -7.70 17.48 -24.98
CA LEU A 401 -7.22 18.88 -24.91
C LEU A 401 -6.71 19.41 -26.25
N GLU A 402 -6.15 18.55 -27.11
CA GLU A 402 -5.78 18.89 -28.50
C GLU A 402 -6.98 18.99 -29.46
N ASN A 403 -8.21 18.79 -28.96
CA ASN A 403 -9.43 18.72 -29.76
C ASN A 403 -9.38 17.64 -30.86
N LYS A 404 -8.82 16.46 -30.54
CA LYS A 404 -8.71 15.28 -31.42
C LYS A 404 -9.59 14.12 -30.92
N PRO A 405 -10.93 14.26 -30.84
CA PRO A 405 -11.81 13.28 -30.21
C PRO A 405 -11.82 11.91 -30.90
N ARG A 406 -11.60 11.86 -32.22
CA ARG A 406 -11.50 10.59 -32.96
C ARG A 406 -10.25 9.80 -32.55
N GLN A 407 -9.13 10.48 -32.33
CA GLN A 407 -7.91 9.85 -31.86
C GLN A 407 -8.04 9.44 -30.39
N ALA A 408 -8.65 10.27 -29.55
CA ALA A 408 -8.95 9.92 -28.16
C ALA A 408 -9.82 8.66 -28.08
N ARG A 409 -10.86 8.56 -28.92
CA ARG A 409 -11.70 7.36 -29.03
C ARG A 409 -10.91 6.12 -29.45
N LEU A 410 -10.04 6.24 -30.46
CA LEU A 410 -9.15 5.14 -30.86
C LEU A 410 -8.23 4.72 -29.70
N GLN A 411 -7.68 5.68 -28.96
CA GLN A 411 -6.80 5.39 -27.83
C GLN A 411 -7.52 4.64 -26.70
N VAL A 412 -8.78 4.98 -26.41
CA VAL A 412 -9.60 4.21 -25.46
C VAL A 412 -9.79 2.76 -25.94
N LEU A 413 -10.09 2.54 -27.23
CA LEU A 413 -10.24 1.19 -27.79
C LEU A 413 -8.92 0.40 -27.73
N ARG A 414 -7.78 1.05 -27.98
CA ARG A 414 -6.45 0.44 -27.81
C ARG A 414 -6.19 0.02 -26.37
N MET A 415 -6.53 0.86 -25.40
CA MET A 415 -6.40 0.51 -23.97
C MET A 415 -7.28 -0.68 -23.60
N MET A 416 -8.53 -0.72 -24.08
CA MET A 416 -9.43 -1.84 -23.83
C MET A 416 -8.90 -3.14 -24.44
N GLY A 417 -8.46 -3.11 -25.70
CA GLY A 417 -7.87 -4.28 -26.36
C GLY A 417 -6.56 -4.73 -25.73
N ALA A 418 -5.74 -3.80 -25.21
CA ALA A 418 -4.49 -4.15 -24.55
C ALA A 418 -4.75 -4.81 -23.19
N LEU A 419 -5.74 -4.31 -22.45
CA LEU A 419 -6.17 -4.94 -21.19
C LEU A 419 -6.77 -6.33 -21.43
N GLU A 420 -7.61 -6.49 -22.45
CA GLU A 420 -8.16 -7.80 -22.82
C GLU A 420 -7.04 -8.78 -23.20
N GLN A 421 -6.11 -8.36 -24.07
CA GLN A 421 -4.97 -9.20 -24.45
C GLN A 421 -4.13 -9.59 -23.23
N PHE A 422 -3.80 -8.64 -22.35
CA PHE A 422 -3.07 -8.92 -21.12
C PHE A 422 -3.82 -9.90 -20.20
N LEU A 423 -5.15 -9.87 -20.15
CA LEU A 423 -5.91 -10.84 -19.35
C LEU A 423 -5.90 -12.25 -19.95
N ILE A 424 -5.59 -12.39 -21.24
CA ILE A 424 -5.50 -13.68 -21.94
C ILE A 424 -4.12 -14.30 -21.74
N ASP A 425 -3.04 -13.53 -21.91
CA ASP A 425 -1.68 -14.05 -21.98
C ASP A 425 -0.72 -13.52 -20.89
N GLU A 426 -1.20 -12.64 -20.02
CA GLU A 426 -0.43 -11.95 -18.96
C GLU A 426 0.82 -11.21 -19.48
N ASN A 427 0.84 -10.85 -20.78
CA ASN A 427 2.00 -10.28 -21.45
C ASN A 427 1.73 -8.88 -22.02
N TRP A 428 2.17 -7.87 -21.28
CA TRP A 428 2.05 -6.47 -21.70
C TRP A 428 2.82 -6.12 -22.96
N LEU A 429 3.90 -6.84 -23.31
CA LEU A 429 4.67 -6.59 -24.53
C LEU A 429 3.86 -7.01 -25.77
N VAL A 430 3.14 -8.13 -25.70
CA VAL A 430 2.24 -8.57 -26.76
C VAL A 430 1.06 -7.61 -26.88
N ALA A 431 0.43 -7.27 -25.75
CA ALA A 431 -0.68 -6.33 -25.69
C ALA A 431 -0.32 -4.94 -26.26
N SER A 432 0.85 -4.37 -25.91
CA SER A 432 1.29 -3.07 -26.40
C SER A 432 1.58 -3.09 -27.89
N ARG A 433 2.25 -4.14 -28.39
CA ARG A 433 2.54 -4.32 -29.81
C ARG A 433 1.29 -4.53 -30.65
N LEU A 434 0.36 -5.37 -30.17
CA LEU A 434 -0.89 -5.66 -30.85
C LEU A 434 -1.75 -4.40 -31.02
N THR A 435 -1.78 -3.56 -29.99
CA THR A 435 -2.64 -2.36 -29.98
C THR A 435 -1.93 -1.09 -30.45
N GLY A 436 -0.60 -1.13 -30.61
CA GLY A 436 0.22 0.03 -30.92
C GLY A 436 0.20 1.09 -29.80
N MET A 437 0.08 0.65 -28.54
CA MET A 437 0.24 1.54 -27.39
C MET A 437 1.72 1.81 -27.14
N GLU A 438 2.04 3.07 -26.86
CA GLU A 438 3.40 3.47 -26.47
C GLU A 438 3.78 2.82 -25.14
N GLU A 439 5.05 2.38 -25.07
CA GLU A 439 5.60 1.88 -23.83
C GLU A 439 5.72 3.02 -22.81
N PRO A 440 5.26 2.81 -21.56
CA PRO A 440 5.45 3.78 -20.51
C PRO A 440 6.94 4.04 -20.23
N PRO A 441 7.30 5.20 -19.68
CA PRO A 441 8.69 5.57 -19.43
C PRO A 441 9.24 4.84 -18.19
N TRP A 442 9.40 3.52 -18.28
CA TRP A 442 9.79 2.65 -17.16
C TRP A 442 11.08 3.08 -16.48
N GLY A 443 12.09 3.47 -17.26
CA GLY A 443 13.35 3.98 -16.71
C GLY A 443 13.15 5.23 -15.84
N HIS A 444 12.26 6.14 -16.23
CA HIS A 444 11.95 7.33 -15.43
C HIS A 444 11.13 6.99 -14.18
N TRP A 445 10.18 6.07 -14.26
CA TRP A 445 9.40 5.68 -13.08
C TRP A 445 10.19 4.83 -12.09
N ALA A 446 11.18 4.07 -12.56
CA ALA A 446 12.05 3.27 -11.71
C ALA A 446 12.90 4.14 -10.76
N THR A 447 13.28 5.34 -11.19
CA THR A 447 14.09 6.27 -10.38
C THR A 447 13.25 7.08 -9.37
N GLN A 448 11.92 7.04 -9.45
CA GLN A 448 11.07 7.82 -8.55
C GLN A 448 10.82 7.14 -7.19
N ASP A 449 10.96 7.90 -6.11
CA ASP A 449 10.64 7.43 -4.76
C ASP A 449 9.12 7.50 -4.48
N LEU A 450 8.44 6.38 -4.74
CA LEU A 450 7.05 6.17 -4.33
C LEU A 450 6.84 6.37 -2.82
N GLY A 451 7.85 6.06 -2.01
CA GLY A 451 7.83 6.29 -0.57
C GLY A 451 7.79 7.78 -0.23
N ALA A 452 8.58 8.62 -0.92
CA ALA A 452 8.52 10.07 -0.77
C ALA A 452 7.14 10.61 -1.12
N LEU A 453 6.55 10.16 -2.24
CA LEU A 453 5.21 10.61 -2.61
C LEU A 453 4.16 10.24 -1.57
N ARG A 454 4.22 9.02 -1.02
CA ARG A 454 3.31 8.57 0.07
C ARG A 454 3.51 9.35 1.38
N ARG A 455 4.73 9.82 1.65
CA ARG A 455 5.01 10.70 2.81
C ARG A 455 4.46 12.10 2.58
N GLN A 456 4.56 12.61 1.35
CA GLN A 456 4.13 13.95 0.98
C GLN A 456 2.60 14.06 0.84
N TYR A 457 1.95 13.01 0.32
CA TYR A 457 0.52 13.00 0.04
C TYR A 457 -0.15 11.76 0.65
N VAL A 458 -1.15 12.01 1.50
CA VAL A 458 -1.98 10.94 2.08
C VAL A 458 -3.02 10.44 1.07
N TYR A 459 -3.45 11.29 0.14
CA TYR A 459 -4.50 11.02 -0.83
C TYR A 459 -4.13 11.54 -2.23
N SER A 460 -4.96 11.22 -3.23
CA SER A 460 -4.73 11.66 -4.61
C SER A 460 -4.60 13.18 -4.72
N ARG A 461 -3.60 13.62 -5.50
CA ARG A 461 -3.39 15.05 -5.83
C ARG A 461 -4.54 15.64 -6.64
N LEU A 462 -5.27 14.81 -7.38
CA LEU A 462 -6.38 15.24 -8.24
C LEU A 462 -7.69 15.47 -7.47
N ALA A 463 -7.88 14.81 -6.32
CA ALA A 463 -9.14 14.84 -5.59
C ALA A 463 -9.16 15.93 -4.50
N GLU A 464 -10.27 16.68 -4.38
CA GLU A 464 -10.43 17.65 -3.29
C GLU A 464 -10.43 17.00 -1.91
N SER A 465 -9.82 17.67 -0.92
CA SER A 465 -9.77 17.21 0.47
C SER A 465 -11.17 17.06 1.06
N THR A 466 -12.14 17.82 0.56
CA THR A 466 -13.54 17.79 0.95
C THR A 466 -14.24 16.55 0.40
N TRP A 467 -13.93 16.13 -0.83
CA TRP A 467 -14.42 14.88 -1.43
C TRP A 467 -13.87 13.67 -0.66
N ILE A 468 -12.57 13.71 -0.37
CA ILE A 468 -11.90 12.70 0.46
C ILE A 468 -12.52 12.64 1.86
N GLY A 469 -12.80 13.80 2.47
CA GLY A 469 -13.42 13.90 3.78
C GLY A 469 -14.82 13.30 3.83
N ALA A 470 -15.62 13.45 2.77
CA ALA A 470 -16.93 12.82 2.65
C ALA A 470 -16.79 11.29 2.65
N LEU A 471 -15.90 10.74 1.81
CA LEU A 471 -15.64 9.29 1.73
C LEU A 471 -15.14 8.70 3.06
N ILE A 472 -14.23 9.39 3.75
CA ILE A 472 -13.74 8.93 5.06
C ILE A 472 -14.88 8.86 6.09
N ASN A 473 -15.84 9.80 6.04
CA ASN A 473 -16.97 9.79 6.95
C ASN A 473 -17.94 8.64 6.63
N GLU A 474 -18.19 8.36 5.36
CA GLU A 474 -18.95 7.19 4.92
C GLU A 474 -18.31 5.90 5.44
N LEU A 475 -17.02 5.67 5.19
CA LEU A 475 -16.32 4.45 5.65
C LEU A 475 -16.37 4.27 7.18
N LYS A 476 -16.22 5.38 7.94
CA LYS A 476 -16.35 5.34 9.41
C LYS A 476 -17.78 4.98 9.85
N GLU A 477 -18.79 5.47 9.14
CA GLU A 477 -20.19 5.14 9.42
C GLU A 477 -20.51 3.69 9.03
N GLU A 478 -20.03 3.19 7.89
CA GLU A 478 -20.18 1.79 7.49
C GLU A 478 -19.55 0.83 8.50
N GLU A 479 -18.33 1.14 8.97
CA GLU A 479 -17.69 0.37 10.04
C GLU A 479 -18.51 0.39 11.33
N TRP A 480 -19.06 1.56 11.70
CA TRP A 480 -19.88 1.71 12.90
C TRP A 480 -21.19 0.91 12.78
N LEU A 481 -21.86 0.98 11.64
CA LEU A 481 -23.09 0.22 11.34
C LEU A 481 -22.82 -1.29 11.35
N THR A 482 -21.70 -1.72 10.78
CA THR A 482 -21.27 -3.12 10.77
C THR A 482 -21.03 -3.61 12.20
N LYS A 483 -20.25 -2.87 13.01
CA LYS A 483 -20.02 -3.16 14.43
C LYS A 483 -21.33 -3.23 15.22
N LYS A 484 -22.27 -2.30 14.97
CA LYS A 484 -23.58 -2.29 15.63
C LYS A 484 -24.41 -3.52 15.29
N LYS A 485 -24.50 -3.91 14.01
CA LYS A 485 -25.21 -5.11 13.55
C LYS A 485 -24.69 -6.38 14.24
N PHE A 486 -23.38 -6.53 14.35
CA PHE A 486 -22.77 -7.67 15.06
C PHE A 486 -22.98 -7.61 16.58
N SER A 487 -23.00 -6.42 17.20
CA SER A 487 -23.24 -6.27 18.64
C SER A 487 -24.69 -6.60 19.05
N THR A 488 -25.66 -6.35 18.17
CA THR A 488 -27.08 -6.67 18.40
C THR A 488 -27.42 -8.15 18.14
N ALA A 489 -26.56 -8.88 17.42
CA ALA A 489 -26.75 -10.29 17.12
C ALA A 489 -26.21 -11.24 18.22
N ALA A 490 -25.47 -10.74 19.20
CA ALA A 490 -25.02 -11.53 20.34
C ALA A 490 -26.12 -11.55 21.44
N PRO A 491 -26.73 -12.71 21.74
CA PRO A 491 -27.74 -12.81 22.79
C PRO A 491 -27.09 -12.47 24.15
N LYS A 492 -27.61 -11.44 24.84
CA LYS A 492 -27.20 -11.13 26.22
C LYS A 492 -27.42 -12.38 27.09
N PRO A 493 -26.41 -12.90 27.82
CA PRO A 493 -26.63 -13.99 28.76
C PRO A 493 -27.65 -13.51 29.80
N LYS A 494 -28.75 -14.25 29.94
CA LYS A 494 -29.77 -13.99 30.96
C LYS A 494 -29.08 -13.98 32.32
N ALA A 495 -29.09 -12.82 32.98
CA ALA A 495 -28.72 -12.71 34.38
C ALA A 495 -29.61 -13.65 35.19
N LYS A 496 -29.01 -14.68 35.79
CA LYS A 496 -29.67 -15.61 36.70
C LYS A 496 -29.99 -14.82 37.97
N GLY A 497 -31.23 -14.36 38.06
CA GLY A 497 -31.76 -13.61 39.20
C GLY A 497 -31.58 -14.40 40.49
N GLY A 498 -31.09 -13.70 41.51
CA GLY A 498 -31.13 -14.16 42.89
C GLY A 498 -32.57 -14.16 43.40
N GLY A 499 -33.01 -15.30 43.89
CA GLY A 499 -34.18 -15.41 44.76
C GLY A 499 -33.71 -15.46 46.21
N ARG A 500 -34.05 -14.43 46.97
CA ARG A 500 -34.14 -14.44 48.43
C ARG A 500 -35.60 -14.15 48.77
N ASP A 501 -36.22 -15.07 49.51
CA ASP A 501 -37.17 -14.87 50.63
C ASP A 501 -37.74 -16.25 51.00
N ALA A 502 -37.45 -16.74 52.23
CA ALA A 502 -38.31 -16.70 53.43
C ALA A 502 -39.45 -17.74 53.31
N THR A 503 -39.68 -18.72 54.19
CA THR A 503 -39.92 -18.76 55.66
C THR A 503 -39.95 -20.25 56.08
N GLU A 504 -39.42 -20.70 57.22
CA GLU A 504 -40.05 -20.91 58.56
C GLU A 504 -40.06 -22.41 58.95
N THR A 505 -39.71 -22.68 60.22
CA THR A 505 -40.20 -23.73 61.16
C THR A 505 -40.14 -25.21 60.70
N GLU A 506 -39.62 -26.20 61.42
CA GLU A 506 -39.79 -26.65 62.81
C GLU A 506 -38.80 -27.84 62.99
N ASN A 507 -37.98 -27.90 64.04
CA ASN A 507 -38.23 -28.68 65.26
C ASN A 507 -38.54 -30.18 65.00
N THR A 508 -37.59 -31.10 65.10
CA THR A 508 -37.33 -32.05 66.23
C THR A 508 -36.51 -33.18 65.57
N GLY A 509 -35.44 -33.76 66.13
CA GLY A 509 -35.36 -34.45 67.41
C GLY A 509 -35.03 -35.93 67.12
N SER A 510 -33.87 -36.37 67.59
CA SER A 510 -33.29 -37.74 67.59
C SER A 510 -32.45 -38.16 66.38
#